data_AF-A0A975LDF8-F1
#
_entry.id   AF-A0A975LDF8-F1
#
_cell.length_a   1.000
_cell.length_b   1.000
_cell.length_c   1.000
_cell.angle_alpha   90.00
_cell.angle_beta   90.00
_cell.angle_gamma   90.00
#
_symmetry.space_group_name_H-M   'P 1'
#
loop_
_entity.id
_entity.type
_entity.pdbx_description
1 polymer ?
#
loop_
_entity_poly.entity_id
_entity_poly.type
_entity_poly.pdbx_seq_one_letter_code
_entity_poly.pdbx_strand_id
1 'polypeptide(L)'
;MEIHVDFDLILIAIFITIFITGYIRGGGIELLRVLKVVIPFFVLYFYGDAITNLLFSNQKTIQFVYAILPDIAYRNTIAALSSQIGVYIIVYTFLAIFLWRLGKFVLDERIEYIFGRFNSILGGIFSVIRMYIIISVFIIPFYALNFTNYSDPLTSFVLDHPPNFSRLGLLIDKSKPTVDKFNEVSAALKIMDVKSLEKYTLLVNDVEDFVVTNEHDAYSIYEHLKNNDLIEGEYTQSEFLYYYVNHRVEFRKMNFSNQKLNEVNRKLNHTVEDYEQVFIWVYEKNILDMTSNDQIISSFIENYPQIAADTHDQLTVEILSKMKLKTQLYLILKNWFMESYQIEIQSDFDLLNDQNLALILDDFSLHKDQLTKSINQMDAKDFEKEDIIKQIERFSDFQQEYIKTYKPKINLYDQILDDVSFKYKLAFAIMKEKKFNQVVDSEMEEDSLMYLFSLDSLDFINYFSHEDDQIYYEAGQVYVALFLIDIKPDQQIEKITYDKMIKSLEKFTVNDDLFKRTKPEINEIIKALLINHNDQSYIEFLIESDLCEEDLINQMVESKEMKSILTGENYILLKNINQKIQSELS
;
A
#
# COMPACT_ATOMS: atom_id res chain seq x y z
N MET A 1 21.41 -5.13 -12.49
CA MET A 1 21.20 -6.58 -12.28
C MET A 1 20.73 -6.76 -10.85
N GLU A 2 19.42 -6.75 -10.63
CA GLU A 2 18.85 -7.18 -9.36
C GLU A 2 18.73 -8.71 -9.43
N ILE A 3 19.38 -9.41 -8.51
CA ILE A 3 19.10 -10.83 -8.32
C ILE A 3 17.70 -10.88 -7.70
N HIS A 4 16.67 -11.12 -8.53
CA HIS A 4 15.36 -11.53 -8.03
C HIS A 4 15.54 -12.90 -7.39
N VAL A 5 15.87 -12.89 -6.10
CA VAL A 5 15.81 -14.08 -5.27
C VAL A 5 14.33 -14.38 -5.10
N ASP A 6 13.86 -15.37 -5.85
CA ASP A 6 12.49 -15.85 -5.76
C ASP A 6 12.28 -16.47 -4.36
N PHE A 7 11.67 -15.69 -3.46
CA PHE A 7 11.54 -16.02 -2.04
C PHE A 7 10.85 -17.37 -1.85
N ASP A 8 9.90 -17.70 -2.74
CA ASP A 8 9.20 -18.98 -2.77
C ASP A 8 10.13 -20.15 -3.11
N LEU A 9 11.13 -19.97 -3.98
CA LEU A 9 12.07 -21.03 -4.34
C LEU A 9 13.01 -21.36 -3.17
N ILE A 10 13.41 -20.34 -2.39
CA ILE A 10 14.12 -20.53 -1.12
C ILE A 10 13.24 -21.28 -0.12
N LEU A 11 11.98 -20.90 0.01
CA LEU A 11 11.04 -21.58 0.90
C LEU A 11 10.81 -23.03 0.48
N ILE A 12 10.67 -23.33 -0.81
CA ILE A 12 10.57 -24.69 -1.38
C ILE A 12 11.82 -25.53 -1.08
N ALA A 13 13.01 -24.94 -1.20
CA ALA A 13 14.25 -25.64 -0.84
C ALA A 13 14.29 -25.95 0.67
N ILE A 14 13.87 -25.01 1.52
CA ILE A 14 13.73 -25.20 2.96
C ILE A 14 12.66 -26.27 3.25
N PHE A 15 11.55 -26.27 2.53
CA PHE A 15 10.45 -27.23 2.67
C PHE A 15 10.88 -28.66 2.41
N ILE A 16 11.50 -28.90 1.25
CA ILE A 16 11.99 -30.21 0.88
C ILE A 16 13.02 -30.68 1.91
N THR A 17 13.87 -29.78 2.39
CA THR A 17 14.88 -30.10 3.41
C THR A 17 14.23 -30.48 4.75
N ILE A 18 13.25 -29.72 5.25
CA ILE A 18 12.54 -30.00 6.50
C ILE A 18 11.73 -31.31 6.39
N PHE A 19 11.08 -31.54 5.26
CA PHE A 19 10.31 -32.75 5.00
C PHE A 19 11.20 -34.00 4.96
N ILE A 20 12.27 -33.98 4.16
CA ILE A 20 13.22 -35.09 4.06
C ILE A 20 13.86 -35.36 5.42
N THR A 21 14.29 -34.32 6.13
CA THR A 21 14.90 -34.49 7.46
C THR A 21 13.90 -35.01 8.49
N GLY A 22 12.62 -34.63 8.41
CA GLY A 22 11.57 -35.15 9.28
C GLY A 22 11.22 -36.61 8.99
N TYR A 23 11.15 -36.99 7.71
CA TYR A 23 10.94 -38.38 7.29
C TYR A 23 12.08 -39.30 7.76
N ILE A 24 13.33 -38.83 7.68
CA ILE A 24 14.51 -39.58 8.13
C ILE A 24 14.57 -39.70 9.66
N ARG A 25 14.23 -38.62 10.38
CA ARG A 25 14.34 -38.56 11.85
C ARG A 25 13.17 -39.21 12.59
N GLY A 26 12.03 -39.42 11.94
CA GLY A 26 10.88 -40.10 12.53
C GLY A 26 9.92 -39.20 13.32
N GLY A 27 8.69 -39.68 13.47
CA GLY A 27 7.52 -38.99 14.01
C GLY A 27 7.65 -38.60 15.48
N GLY A 28 8.31 -39.40 16.29
CA GLY A 28 8.57 -39.05 17.69
C GLY A 28 9.37 -37.76 17.86
N ILE A 29 10.47 -37.66 17.11
CA ILE A 29 11.37 -36.50 17.16
C ILE A 29 10.70 -35.28 16.53
N GLU A 30 9.99 -35.43 15.41
CA GLU A 30 9.30 -34.30 14.78
C GLU A 30 8.07 -33.83 15.57
N LEU A 31 7.33 -34.72 16.23
CA LEU A 31 6.25 -34.33 17.15
C LEU A 31 6.77 -33.45 18.29
N LEU A 32 7.88 -33.83 18.92
CA LEU A 32 8.52 -33.01 19.96
C LEU A 32 8.94 -31.64 19.43
N ARG A 33 9.36 -31.55 18.16
CA ARG A 33 9.72 -30.29 17.52
C ARG A 33 8.51 -29.43 17.15
N VAL A 34 7.41 -30.04 16.73
CA VAL A 34 6.12 -29.35 16.57
C VAL A 34 5.72 -28.74 17.92
N LEU A 35 5.69 -29.55 18.98
CA LEU A 35 5.30 -29.09 20.32
C LEU A 35 6.20 -27.95 20.82
N LYS A 36 7.52 -27.99 20.57
CA LYS A 36 8.44 -26.89 20.90
C LYS A 36 8.06 -25.55 20.27
N VAL A 37 7.53 -25.57 19.04
CA VAL A 37 7.14 -24.37 18.30
C VAL A 37 5.72 -23.93 18.69
N VAL A 38 4.81 -24.89 18.91
CA VAL A 38 3.39 -24.66 19.23
C VAL A 38 3.16 -24.16 20.65
N ILE A 39 3.81 -24.76 21.66
CA ILE A 39 3.57 -24.43 23.07
C ILE A 39 3.83 -22.94 23.37
N PRO A 40 4.91 -22.30 22.88
CA PRO A 40 5.08 -20.86 23.03
C PRO A 40 3.89 -20.04 22.49
N PHE A 41 3.29 -20.45 21.37
CA PHE A 41 2.07 -19.79 20.87
C PHE A 41 0.87 -20.00 21.77
N PHE A 42 0.67 -21.19 22.36
CA PHE A 42 -0.36 -21.38 23.37
C PHE A 42 -0.14 -20.49 24.60
N VAL A 43 1.11 -20.35 25.04
CA VAL A 43 1.44 -19.43 26.14
C VAL A 43 1.09 -18.00 25.75
N LEU A 44 1.46 -17.53 24.56
CA LEU A 44 1.07 -16.20 24.09
C LEU A 44 -0.44 -16.06 23.90
N TYR A 45 -1.13 -17.10 23.46
CA TYR A 45 -2.58 -17.07 23.26
C TYR A 45 -3.34 -16.86 24.58
N PHE A 46 -2.90 -17.52 25.66
CA PHE A 46 -3.56 -17.41 26.97
C PHE A 46 -3.01 -16.28 27.85
N TYR A 47 -1.73 -15.92 27.69
CA TYR A 47 -1.05 -14.95 28.56
C TYR A 47 -0.59 -13.69 27.84
N GLY A 48 -0.88 -13.53 26.54
CA GLY A 48 -0.50 -12.37 25.74
C GLY A 48 -0.95 -11.06 26.37
N ASP A 49 -2.21 -10.95 26.78
CA ASP A 49 -2.71 -9.75 27.47
C ASP A 49 -2.06 -9.53 28.82
N ALA A 50 -1.82 -10.60 29.58
CA ALA A 50 -1.14 -10.48 30.86
C ALA A 50 0.29 -9.95 30.65
N ILE A 51 0.99 -10.37 29.60
CA ILE A 51 2.32 -9.90 29.24
C ILE A 51 2.28 -8.43 28.85
N THR A 52 1.35 -8.03 27.97
CA THR A 52 1.17 -6.64 27.55
C THR A 52 0.82 -5.75 28.75
N ASN A 53 -0.14 -6.16 29.57
CA ASN A 53 -0.54 -5.43 30.78
C ASN A 53 0.62 -5.32 31.77
N LEU A 54 1.42 -6.38 31.95
CA LEU A 54 2.62 -6.33 32.79
C LEU A 54 3.66 -5.35 32.24
N LEU A 55 3.89 -5.31 30.93
CA LEU A 55 4.84 -4.40 30.29
C LEU A 55 4.50 -2.94 30.62
N PHE A 56 3.21 -2.59 30.58
CA PHE A 56 2.72 -1.23 30.85
C PHE A 56 2.20 -1.00 32.28
N SER A 57 2.33 -1.97 33.18
CA SER A 57 1.89 -1.82 34.59
C SER A 57 2.88 -1.03 35.47
N ASN A 58 4.12 -0.87 35.02
CA ASN A 58 5.20 -0.30 35.82
C ASN A 58 5.86 0.88 35.10
N GLN A 59 5.82 2.06 35.73
CA GLN A 59 6.40 3.29 35.22
C GLN A 59 7.88 3.17 34.83
N LYS A 60 8.68 2.37 35.56
CA LYS A 60 10.10 2.17 35.21
C LYS A 60 10.29 1.43 33.89
N THR A 61 9.43 0.44 33.62
CA THR A 61 9.45 -0.32 32.37
C THR A 61 9.02 0.57 31.21
N ILE A 62 7.98 1.39 31.41
CA ILE A 62 7.52 2.36 30.41
C ILE A 62 8.64 3.35 30.07
N GLN A 63 9.31 3.93 31.07
CA GLN A 63 10.42 4.87 30.86
C GLN A 63 11.58 4.22 30.10
N PHE A 64 11.87 2.95 30.36
CA PHE A 64 12.87 2.20 29.62
C PHE A 64 12.48 1.99 28.15
N VAL A 65 11.22 1.60 27.88
CA VAL A 65 10.71 1.47 26.51
C VAL A 65 10.82 2.79 25.77
N TYR A 66 10.41 3.90 26.40
CA TYR A 66 10.45 5.23 25.77
C TYR A 66 11.89 5.75 25.59
N ALA A 67 12.85 5.31 26.41
CA ALA A 67 14.26 5.62 26.20
C ALA A 67 14.86 4.88 25.00
N ILE A 68 14.36 3.68 24.69
CA ILE A 68 14.83 2.87 23.55
C ILE A 68 14.12 3.26 22.25
N LEU A 69 12.83 3.59 22.33
CA LEU A 69 11.99 3.99 21.20
C LEU A 69 11.51 5.44 21.36
N PRO A 70 12.42 6.44 21.38
CA PRO A 70 12.02 7.84 21.46
C PRO A 70 11.35 8.27 20.15
N ASP A 71 10.19 8.92 20.26
CA ASP A 71 9.49 9.60 19.15
C ASP A 71 9.17 8.70 17.92
N ILE A 72 8.97 7.41 18.16
CA ILE A 72 8.56 6.44 17.12
C ILE A 72 7.03 6.30 17.11
N ALA A 73 6.43 6.42 15.93
CA ALA A 73 5.02 6.08 15.68
C ALA A 73 4.71 4.64 16.11
N TYR A 74 3.54 4.41 16.71
CA TYR A 74 3.12 3.07 17.14
C TYR A 74 4.04 2.42 18.19
N ARG A 75 4.76 3.21 18.99
CA ARG A 75 5.77 2.69 19.93
C ARG A 75 5.23 1.68 20.93
N ASN A 76 4.01 1.85 21.46
CA ASN A 76 3.48 0.93 22.45
C ASN A 76 3.07 -0.38 21.79
N THR A 77 2.45 -0.32 20.60
CA THR A 77 2.16 -1.50 19.78
C THR A 77 3.45 -2.26 19.45
N ILE A 78 4.50 -1.55 19.01
CA ILE A 78 5.81 -2.13 18.69
C ILE A 78 6.44 -2.77 19.94
N ALA A 79 6.38 -2.10 21.09
CA ALA A 79 6.92 -2.62 22.34
C ALA A 79 6.16 -3.86 22.83
N ALA A 80 4.83 -3.88 22.71
CA ALA A 80 4.00 -5.03 23.03
C ALA A 80 4.33 -6.23 22.14
N LEU A 81 4.37 -6.03 20.81
CA LEU A 81 4.77 -7.06 19.85
C LEU A 81 6.17 -7.59 20.15
N SER A 82 7.13 -6.69 20.38
CA SER A 82 8.51 -7.06 20.69
C SER A 82 8.62 -7.87 21.99
N SER A 83 7.85 -7.51 23.02
CA SER A 83 7.77 -8.25 24.28
C SER A 83 7.19 -9.65 24.09
N GLN A 84 6.10 -9.77 23.32
CA GLN A 84 5.52 -11.07 22.99
C GLN A 84 6.49 -11.95 22.20
N ILE A 85 7.23 -11.38 21.24
CA ILE A 85 8.32 -12.08 20.52
C ILE A 85 9.42 -12.50 21.50
N GLY A 86 9.82 -11.64 22.44
CA GLY A 86 10.79 -11.96 23.47
C GLY A 86 10.36 -13.14 24.36
N VAL A 87 9.11 -13.13 24.84
CA VAL A 87 8.53 -14.23 25.63
C VAL A 87 8.49 -15.52 24.81
N TYR A 88 8.09 -15.44 23.53
CA TYR A 88 8.12 -16.58 22.63
C TYR A 88 9.51 -17.23 22.59
N ILE A 89 10.56 -16.42 22.39
CA ILE A 89 11.96 -16.90 22.34
C ILE A 89 12.37 -17.53 23.68
N ILE A 90 11.99 -16.93 24.81
CA ILE A 90 12.29 -17.44 26.15
C ILE A 90 11.62 -18.79 26.39
N VAL A 91 10.31 -18.90 26.14
CA VAL A 91 9.54 -20.14 26.32
C VAL A 91 10.06 -21.23 25.40
N TYR A 92 10.35 -20.89 24.15
CA TYR A 92 10.95 -21.81 23.18
C TYR A 92 12.29 -22.34 23.69
N THR A 93 13.17 -21.46 24.18
CA THR A 93 14.50 -21.82 24.69
C THR A 93 14.40 -22.65 25.96
N PHE A 94 13.51 -22.30 26.88
CA PHE A 94 13.25 -23.08 28.09
C PHE A 94 12.76 -24.50 27.75
N LEU A 95 11.78 -24.62 26.84
CA LEU A 95 11.32 -25.92 26.34
C LEU A 95 12.44 -26.69 25.65
N ALA A 96 13.30 -26.03 24.89
CA ALA A 96 14.44 -26.67 24.25
C ALA A 96 15.41 -27.26 25.28
N ILE A 97 15.77 -26.50 26.33
CA ILE A 97 16.64 -26.95 27.43
C ILE A 97 15.96 -28.06 28.24
N PHE A 98 14.68 -27.91 28.57
CA PHE A 98 13.89 -28.87 29.33
C PHE A 98 13.78 -30.21 28.59
N LEU A 99 13.45 -30.17 27.29
CA LEU A 99 13.37 -31.37 26.46
C LEU A 99 14.74 -31.99 26.19
N TRP A 100 15.81 -31.21 26.10
CA TRP A 100 17.17 -31.74 26.06
C TRP A 100 17.50 -32.51 27.34
N ARG A 101 17.11 -31.98 28.51
CA ARG A 101 17.32 -32.64 29.81
C ARG A 101 16.44 -33.87 30.00
N LEU A 102 15.20 -33.86 29.51
CA LEU A 102 14.27 -35.00 29.53
C LEU A 102 14.61 -36.09 28.51
N GLY A 103 15.17 -35.73 27.34
CA GLY A 103 15.66 -36.68 26.35
C GLY A 103 16.71 -37.63 26.93
N LYS A 104 17.41 -37.18 27.98
CA LYS A 104 18.35 -38.01 28.75
C LYS A 104 17.69 -39.10 29.60
N PHE A 105 16.36 -39.07 29.80
CA PHE A 105 15.66 -39.94 30.76
C PHE A 105 14.53 -40.80 30.18
N VAL A 106 13.80 -40.42 29.13
CA VAL A 106 12.54 -41.13 28.80
C VAL A 106 12.22 -41.38 27.31
N LEU A 107 12.77 -40.67 26.32
CA LEU A 107 11.97 -40.42 25.11
C LEU A 107 12.44 -41.00 23.75
N ASP A 108 13.71 -41.36 23.52
CA ASP A 108 14.08 -41.84 22.17
C ASP A 108 13.57 -43.27 21.88
N GLU A 109 13.91 -44.27 22.70
CA GLU A 109 13.55 -45.66 22.37
C GLU A 109 12.06 -45.99 22.57
N ARG A 110 11.36 -45.35 23.53
CA ARG A 110 9.95 -45.68 23.83
C ARG A 110 8.96 -45.01 22.88
N ILE A 111 9.23 -43.79 22.42
CA ILE A 111 8.35 -43.10 21.48
C ILE A 111 8.47 -43.69 20.08
N GLU A 112 9.70 -44.01 19.64
CA GLU A 112 9.89 -44.71 18.36
C GLU A 112 9.21 -46.08 18.35
N TYR A 113 9.23 -46.80 19.48
CA TYR A 113 8.50 -48.05 19.66
C TYR A 113 6.97 -47.89 19.55
N ILE A 114 6.40 -46.80 20.09
CA ILE A 114 4.95 -46.51 20.01
C ILE A 114 4.53 -46.20 18.57
N PHE A 115 5.35 -45.49 17.79
CA PHE A 115 5.01 -45.15 16.40
C PHE A 115 5.33 -46.26 15.39
N GLY A 116 6.15 -47.24 15.76
CA GLY A 116 6.33 -48.50 15.03
C GLY A 116 6.65 -48.29 13.54
N ARG A 117 6.03 -49.10 12.66
CA ARG A 117 6.27 -49.09 11.20
C ARG A 117 5.88 -47.77 10.51
N PHE A 118 5.08 -46.92 11.15
CA PHE A 118 4.61 -45.65 10.61
C PHE A 118 5.45 -44.45 11.10
N ASN A 119 6.51 -44.68 11.88
CA ASN A 119 7.33 -43.61 12.45
C ASN A 119 7.88 -42.64 11.39
N SER A 120 8.40 -43.12 10.26
CA SER A 120 8.92 -42.25 9.20
C SER A 120 7.81 -41.44 8.50
N ILE A 121 6.64 -42.04 8.28
CA ILE A 121 5.48 -41.36 7.66
C ILE A 121 4.93 -40.27 8.58
N LEU A 122 4.78 -40.58 9.87
CA LEU A 122 4.39 -39.60 10.89
C LEU A 122 5.45 -38.50 11.06
N GLY A 123 6.74 -38.83 10.88
CA GLY A 123 7.83 -37.85 10.80
C GLY A 123 7.65 -36.86 9.66
N GLY A 124 7.32 -37.36 8.47
CA GLY A 124 6.93 -36.52 7.33
C GLY A 124 5.74 -35.61 7.67
N ILE A 125 4.65 -36.15 8.21
CA ILE A 125 3.44 -35.38 8.55
C ILE A 125 3.72 -34.29 9.60
N PHE A 126 4.39 -34.64 10.70
CA PHE A 126 4.72 -33.65 11.74
C PHE A 126 5.71 -32.60 11.26
N SER A 127 6.63 -32.96 10.35
CA SER A 127 7.52 -31.97 9.75
C SER A 127 6.76 -30.95 8.89
N VAL A 128 5.73 -31.37 8.14
CA VAL A 128 4.84 -30.48 7.38
C VAL A 128 4.05 -29.56 8.31
N ILE A 129 3.52 -30.08 9.42
CA ILE A 129 2.81 -29.26 10.42
C ILE A 129 3.73 -28.21 11.03
N ARG A 130 4.91 -28.63 11.51
CA ARG A 130 5.91 -27.73 12.11
C ARG A 130 6.29 -26.60 11.15
N MET A 131 6.48 -26.98 9.91
CA MET A 131 6.87 -26.13 8.80
C MET A 131 5.81 -25.06 8.51
N TYR A 132 4.53 -25.46 8.38
CA TYR A 132 3.42 -24.53 8.24
C TYR A 132 3.42 -23.50 9.38
N ILE A 133 3.59 -23.96 10.62
CA ILE A 133 3.63 -23.06 11.78
C ILE A 133 4.79 -22.07 11.71
N ILE A 134 6.00 -22.53 11.41
CA ILE A 134 7.17 -21.66 11.31
C ILE A 134 6.94 -20.58 10.24
N ILE A 135 6.39 -20.97 9.10
CA ILE A 135 6.21 -20.06 7.97
C ILE A 135 5.08 -19.08 8.22
N SER A 136 3.96 -19.51 8.81
CA SER A 136 2.89 -18.59 9.21
C SER A 136 3.40 -17.48 10.11
N VAL A 137 4.37 -17.76 10.97
CA VAL A 137 4.94 -16.79 11.93
C VAL A 137 5.82 -15.74 11.26
N PHE A 138 6.45 -16.07 10.14
CA PHE A 138 7.26 -15.12 9.38
C PHE A 138 6.44 -14.39 8.32
N ILE A 139 5.56 -15.10 7.60
CA ILE A 139 4.77 -14.51 6.51
C ILE A 139 3.79 -13.46 7.04
N ILE A 140 3.13 -13.72 8.17
CA ILE A 140 2.12 -12.79 8.72
C ILE A 140 2.72 -11.39 8.99
N PRO A 141 3.82 -11.24 9.76
CA PRO A 141 4.43 -9.94 9.99
C PRO A 141 5.06 -9.33 8.72
N PHE A 142 5.64 -10.15 7.84
CA PHE A 142 6.26 -9.65 6.60
C PHE A 142 5.22 -9.12 5.61
N TYR A 143 4.06 -9.78 5.51
CA TYR A 143 2.93 -9.29 4.73
C TYR A 143 2.39 -7.98 5.31
N ALA A 144 2.20 -7.89 6.63
CA ALA A 144 1.74 -6.66 7.29
C ALA A 144 2.68 -5.46 7.08
N LEU A 145 3.98 -5.72 6.92
CA LEU A 145 5.00 -4.70 6.64
C LEU A 145 5.27 -4.52 5.13
N ASN A 146 4.44 -5.11 4.26
CA ASN A 146 4.52 -5.02 2.79
C ASN A 146 5.84 -5.56 2.20
N PHE A 147 6.49 -6.53 2.85
CA PHE A 147 7.68 -7.23 2.35
C PHE A 147 7.37 -8.45 1.49
N THR A 148 6.15 -9.00 1.59
CA THR A 148 5.64 -10.12 0.78
C THR A 148 4.24 -9.80 0.27
N ASN A 149 3.79 -10.44 -0.80
CA ASN A 149 2.52 -10.09 -1.44
C ASN A 149 1.61 -11.32 -1.58
N TYR A 150 0.29 -11.09 -1.70
CA TYR A 150 -0.70 -12.16 -1.88
C TYR A 150 -0.52 -12.90 -3.23
N SER A 151 0.23 -12.32 -4.17
CA SER A 151 0.63 -13.00 -5.40
C SER A 151 1.53 -14.22 -5.17
N ASP A 152 2.21 -14.28 -4.02
CA ASP A 152 3.13 -15.37 -3.69
C ASP A 152 2.28 -16.58 -3.19
N PRO A 153 2.34 -17.76 -3.83
CA PRO A 153 1.46 -18.88 -3.52
C PRO A 153 1.49 -19.33 -2.04
N LEU A 154 2.63 -19.17 -1.39
CA LEU A 154 2.81 -19.52 0.03
C LEU A 154 2.26 -18.46 0.97
N THR A 155 2.41 -17.19 0.61
CA THR A 155 1.80 -16.07 1.32
C THR A 155 0.28 -16.19 1.23
N SER A 156 -0.27 -16.41 0.03
CA SER A 156 -1.70 -16.69 -0.18
C SER A 156 -2.16 -17.86 0.70
N PHE A 157 -1.50 -19.02 0.63
CA PHE A 157 -1.90 -20.21 1.40
C PHE A 157 -1.93 -19.96 2.93
N VAL A 158 -0.94 -19.24 3.46
CA VAL A 158 -0.91 -18.89 4.89
C VAL A 158 -1.98 -17.87 5.27
N LEU A 159 -2.26 -16.89 4.41
CA LEU A 159 -3.32 -15.91 4.66
C LEU A 159 -4.73 -16.49 4.42
N ASP A 160 -4.85 -17.52 3.59
CA ASP A 160 -6.07 -18.31 3.37
C ASP A 160 -6.37 -19.27 4.50
N HIS A 161 -5.32 -19.70 5.19
CA HIS A 161 -5.40 -20.60 6.32
C HIS A 161 -4.46 -20.09 7.42
N PRO A 162 -4.79 -18.98 8.11
CA PRO A 162 -3.96 -18.53 9.22
C PRO A 162 -4.08 -19.52 10.40
N PRO A 163 -3.02 -19.69 11.21
CA PRO A 163 -3.06 -20.64 12.31
C PRO A 163 -4.00 -20.16 13.42
N ASN A 164 -5.10 -20.88 13.63
CA ASN A 164 -6.13 -20.56 14.64
C ASN A 164 -5.65 -20.60 16.11
N PHE A 165 -4.43 -21.07 16.37
CA PHE A 165 -3.82 -21.06 17.71
C PHE A 165 -3.02 -19.77 18.00
N SER A 166 -2.93 -18.85 17.02
CA SER A 166 -2.25 -17.57 17.11
C SER A 166 -3.28 -16.44 17.14
N ARG A 167 -3.18 -15.52 18.11
CA ARG A 167 -4.05 -14.32 18.15
C ARG A 167 -3.89 -13.45 16.90
N LEU A 168 -2.64 -13.26 16.43
CA LEU A 168 -2.36 -12.57 15.17
C LEU A 168 -2.98 -13.29 13.96
N GLY A 169 -3.01 -14.63 13.98
CA GLY A 169 -3.67 -15.42 12.93
C GLY A 169 -5.18 -15.21 12.89
N LEU A 170 -5.84 -15.18 14.06
CA LEU A 170 -7.27 -14.90 14.18
C LEU A 170 -7.62 -13.47 13.75
N LEU A 171 -6.79 -12.50 14.10
CA LEU A 171 -6.98 -11.10 13.69
C LEU A 171 -6.86 -10.96 12.16
N ILE A 172 -5.90 -11.65 11.55
CA ILE A 172 -5.74 -11.67 10.09
C ILE A 172 -6.93 -12.35 9.42
N ASP A 173 -7.39 -13.50 9.92
CA ASP A 173 -8.57 -14.18 9.38
C ASP A 173 -9.79 -13.25 9.35
N LYS A 174 -10.01 -12.51 10.44
CA LYS A 174 -11.14 -11.58 10.58
C LYS A 174 -10.99 -10.30 9.76
N SER A 175 -9.78 -9.77 9.59
CA SER A 175 -9.51 -8.52 8.85
C SER A 175 -9.32 -8.74 7.34
N LYS A 176 -8.93 -9.95 6.94
CA LYS A 176 -8.63 -10.31 5.56
C LYS A 176 -9.72 -9.94 4.55
N PRO A 177 -11.03 -10.20 4.77
CA PRO A 177 -12.07 -9.82 3.80
C PRO A 177 -12.06 -8.33 3.45
N THR A 178 -11.63 -7.49 4.39
CA THR A 178 -11.49 -6.04 4.20
C THR A 178 -10.22 -5.73 3.42
N VAL A 179 -9.09 -6.30 3.83
CA VAL A 179 -7.79 -6.11 3.17
C VAL A 179 -7.79 -6.61 1.73
N ASP A 180 -8.34 -7.79 1.47
CA ASP A 180 -8.47 -8.37 0.13
C ASP A 180 -9.29 -7.43 -0.76
N LYS A 181 -10.36 -6.84 -0.21
CA LYS A 181 -11.17 -5.90 -0.98
C LYS A 181 -10.42 -4.61 -1.27
N PHE A 182 -9.65 -4.07 -0.32
CA PHE A 182 -8.79 -2.91 -0.57
C PHE A 182 -7.72 -3.20 -1.62
N ASN A 183 -7.11 -4.39 -1.58
CA ASN A 183 -6.14 -4.82 -2.58
C ASN A 183 -6.77 -4.97 -3.97
N GLU A 184 -7.99 -5.51 -4.05
CA GLU A 184 -8.77 -5.60 -5.28
C GLU A 184 -9.06 -4.20 -5.86
N VAL A 185 -9.51 -3.25 -5.01
CA VAL A 185 -9.76 -1.87 -5.40
C VAL A 185 -8.48 -1.19 -5.87
N SER A 186 -7.40 -1.31 -5.11
CA SER A 186 -6.08 -0.75 -5.47
C SER A 186 -5.59 -1.32 -6.80
N ALA A 187 -5.69 -2.64 -7.00
CA ALA A 187 -5.30 -3.29 -8.25
C ALA A 187 -6.17 -2.86 -9.44
N ALA A 188 -7.47 -2.68 -9.23
CA ALA A 188 -8.39 -2.18 -10.25
C ALA A 188 -8.08 -0.71 -10.62
N LEU A 189 -7.74 0.11 -9.63
CA LEU A 189 -7.35 1.51 -9.85
C LEU A 189 -5.98 1.67 -10.53
N LYS A 190 -5.06 0.70 -10.41
CA LYS A 190 -3.75 0.76 -11.09
C LYS A 190 -3.82 0.91 -12.60
N ILE A 191 -4.87 0.40 -13.25
CA ILE A 191 -5.08 0.58 -14.70
C ILE A 191 -5.31 2.05 -15.05
N MET A 192 -5.93 2.76 -14.12
CA MET A 192 -6.28 4.17 -14.21
C MET A 192 -5.13 5.05 -13.73
N ASP A 193 -4.03 4.48 -13.21
CA ASP A 193 -2.84 5.22 -12.80
C ASP A 193 -1.98 5.56 -14.01
N VAL A 194 -2.39 6.61 -14.74
CA VAL A 194 -1.67 7.14 -15.89
C VAL A 194 -0.30 7.71 -15.50
N LYS A 195 -0.11 8.12 -14.24
CA LYS A 195 1.17 8.62 -13.71
C LYS A 195 2.24 7.52 -13.68
N SER A 196 1.85 6.26 -13.47
CA SER A 196 2.77 5.12 -13.62
C SER A 196 3.29 4.94 -15.06
N LEU A 197 2.49 5.36 -16.05
CA LEU A 197 2.84 5.30 -17.48
C LEU A 197 3.63 6.53 -17.93
N GLU A 198 3.41 7.68 -17.30
CA GLU A 198 4.11 8.95 -17.58
C GLU A 198 5.64 8.83 -17.47
N LYS A 199 6.15 7.96 -16.59
CA LYS A 199 7.60 7.71 -16.51
C LYS A 199 8.19 7.21 -17.84
N TYR A 200 7.42 6.45 -18.62
CA TYR A 200 7.87 5.97 -19.93
C TYR A 200 7.73 7.03 -21.02
N THR A 201 6.81 7.98 -20.87
CA THR A 201 6.68 9.11 -21.80
C THR A 201 7.77 10.14 -21.58
N LEU A 202 8.15 10.40 -20.32
CA LEU A 202 9.30 11.22 -19.98
C LEU A 202 10.59 10.70 -20.62
N LEU A 203 10.84 9.38 -20.55
CA LEU A 203 12.00 8.77 -21.21
C LEU A 203 12.02 8.97 -22.74
N VAL A 204 10.87 9.04 -23.39
CA VAL A 204 10.78 9.35 -24.82
C VAL A 204 11.05 10.84 -25.08
N ASN A 205 10.65 11.72 -24.16
CA ASN A 205 10.91 13.15 -24.25
C ASN A 205 12.38 13.50 -23.94
N ASP A 206 13.03 12.77 -23.02
CA ASP A 206 14.46 12.92 -22.69
C ASP A 206 15.38 12.65 -23.89
N VAL A 207 14.85 12.06 -24.98
CA VAL A 207 15.59 11.89 -26.24
C VAL A 207 16.03 13.24 -26.81
N GLU A 208 15.27 14.32 -26.61
CA GLU A 208 15.66 15.66 -27.04
C GLU A 208 16.98 16.09 -26.36
N ASP A 209 17.02 16.08 -25.03
CA ASP A 209 18.21 16.43 -24.25
C ASP A 209 19.39 15.52 -24.58
N PHE A 210 19.11 14.22 -24.76
CA PHE A 210 20.11 13.24 -25.16
C PHE A 210 20.72 13.57 -26.53
N VAL A 211 19.90 13.90 -27.53
CA VAL A 211 20.39 14.21 -28.88
C VAL A 211 21.11 15.54 -28.91
N VAL A 212 20.56 16.60 -28.33
CA VAL A 212 21.18 17.94 -28.29
C VAL A 212 22.57 17.90 -27.64
N THR A 213 22.74 17.11 -26.58
CA THR A 213 24.05 16.91 -25.94
C THR A 213 25.06 16.29 -26.91
N ASN A 214 24.65 15.29 -27.70
CA ASN A 214 25.52 14.62 -28.66
C ASN A 214 25.73 15.43 -29.96
N GLU A 215 24.78 16.28 -30.35
CA GLU A 215 24.93 17.25 -31.44
C GLU A 215 26.07 18.23 -31.14
N HIS A 216 26.15 18.72 -29.90
CA HIS A 216 27.22 19.60 -29.46
C HIS A 216 28.60 18.90 -29.51
N ASP A 217 28.67 17.68 -28.97
CA ASP A 217 29.89 16.85 -29.00
C ASP A 217 30.34 16.60 -30.45
N ALA A 218 29.41 16.23 -31.35
CA ALA A 218 29.69 16.01 -32.77
C ALA A 218 30.14 17.30 -33.47
N TYR A 219 29.48 18.42 -33.21
CA TYR A 219 29.81 19.69 -33.85
C TYR A 219 31.20 20.20 -33.46
N SER A 220 31.67 19.90 -32.24
CA SER A 220 33.05 20.23 -31.85
C SER A 220 34.10 19.50 -32.71
N ILE A 221 33.78 18.29 -33.18
CA ILE A 221 34.62 17.51 -34.12
C ILE A 221 34.53 18.16 -35.51
N TYR A 222 33.34 18.55 -35.96
CA TYR A 222 33.16 19.26 -37.23
C TYR A 222 33.97 20.56 -37.30
N GLU A 223 33.88 21.43 -36.29
CA GLU A 223 34.62 22.69 -36.25
C GLU A 223 36.12 22.44 -36.36
N HIS A 224 36.63 21.39 -35.72
CA HIS A 224 38.03 21.02 -35.86
C HIS A 224 38.38 20.56 -37.28
N LEU A 225 37.56 19.69 -37.89
CA LEU A 225 37.80 19.22 -39.25
C LEU A 225 37.74 20.36 -40.27
N LYS A 226 36.76 21.26 -40.12
CA LYS A 226 36.58 22.43 -40.99
C LYS A 226 37.76 23.38 -40.90
N ASN A 227 38.21 23.71 -39.69
CA ASN A 227 39.34 24.63 -39.47
C ASN A 227 40.69 24.10 -39.97
N ASN A 228 40.78 22.79 -40.28
CA ASN A 228 41.99 22.15 -40.80
C ASN A 228 41.82 21.72 -42.27
N ASP A 229 40.79 22.20 -42.97
CA ASP A 229 40.48 21.85 -44.37
C ASP A 229 40.34 20.33 -44.61
N LEU A 230 39.85 19.59 -43.61
CA LEU A 230 39.67 18.13 -43.65
C LEU A 230 38.23 17.71 -44.04
N ILE A 231 37.33 18.66 -44.21
CA ILE A 231 35.94 18.44 -44.64
C ILE A 231 35.46 19.64 -45.49
N GLU A 232 34.78 19.37 -46.60
CA GLU A 232 34.39 20.40 -47.58
C GLU A 232 32.89 20.84 -47.48
N GLY A 233 32.12 20.27 -46.54
CA GLY A 233 30.69 20.56 -46.38
C GLY A 233 30.37 21.63 -45.32
N GLU A 234 29.32 22.40 -45.56
CA GLU A 234 28.66 23.26 -44.58
C GLU A 234 27.53 22.47 -43.91
N TYR A 235 27.66 22.19 -42.63
CA TYR A 235 26.68 21.42 -41.86
C TYR A 235 26.20 22.23 -40.64
N THR A 236 24.91 22.17 -40.35
CA THR A 236 24.35 22.49 -39.03
C THR A 236 24.72 21.41 -38.00
N GLN A 237 24.41 21.64 -36.72
CA GLN A 237 24.73 20.68 -35.65
C GLN A 237 24.05 19.31 -35.89
N SER A 238 22.76 19.33 -36.16
CA SER A 238 21.95 18.13 -36.45
C SER A 238 22.40 17.41 -37.73
N GLU A 239 22.65 18.16 -38.81
CA GLU A 239 23.15 17.60 -40.08
C GLU A 239 24.51 16.92 -39.90
N PHE A 240 25.40 17.51 -39.10
CA PHE A 240 26.71 16.92 -38.86
C PHE A 240 26.63 15.67 -37.98
N LEU A 241 25.78 15.64 -36.94
CA LEU A 241 25.57 14.44 -36.16
C LEU A 241 25.04 13.30 -37.05
N TYR A 242 24.06 13.57 -37.92
CA TYR A 242 23.55 12.58 -38.87
C TYR A 242 24.63 12.12 -39.86
N TYR A 243 25.46 13.04 -40.35
CA TYR A 243 26.63 12.70 -41.18
C TYR A 243 27.62 11.79 -40.43
N TYR A 244 27.90 12.13 -39.17
CA TYR A 244 28.80 11.37 -38.30
C TYR A 244 28.31 9.93 -38.08
N VAL A 245 27.01 9.76 -37.76
CA VAL A 245 26.37 8.45 -37.58
C VAL A 245 26.55 7.58 -38.83
N ASN A 246 26.26 8.13 -40.02
CA ASN A 246 26.38 7.42 -41.29
C ASN A 246 27.83 7.09 -41.70
N HIS A 247 28.83 7.80 -41.17
CA HIS A 247 30.26 7.60 -41.46
C HIS A 247 31.06 7.08 -40.26
N ARG A 248 30.41 6.47 -39.26
CA ARG A 248 31.02 6.04 -37.99
C ARG A 248 32.32 5.23 -38.14
N VAL A 249 32.43 4.38 -39.17
CA VAL A 249 33.60 3.51 -39.40
C VAL A 249 34.85 4.34 -39.70
N GLU A 250 34.67 5.50 -40.31
CA GLU A 250 35.75 6.44 -40.63
C GLU A 250 36.15 7.20 -39.36
N PHE A 251 35.19 7.78 -38.65
CA PHE A 251 35.42 8.50 -37.39
C PHE A 251 36.04 7.62 -36.29
N ARG A 252 35.68 6.33 -36.22
CA ARG A 252 36.30 5.36 -35.31
C ARG A 252 37.80 5.15 -35.57
N LYS A 253 38.26 5.36 -36.81
CA LYS A 253 39.67 5.24 -37.20
C LYS A 253 40.42 6.57 -37.14
N MET A 254 39.70 7.70 -37.00
CA MET A 254 40.33 9.01 -36.90
C MET A 254 41.05 9.18 -35.57
N ASN A 255 42.23 9.78 -35.63
CA ASN A 255 43.02 10.15 -34.47
C ASN A 255 43.35 11.64 -34.55
N PHE A 256 42.79 12.40 -33.61
CA PHE A 256 42.98 13.84 -33.54
C PHE A 256 44.28 14.17 -32.83
N SER A 257 44.90 15.29 -33.21
CA SER A 257 46.09 15.80 -32.50
C SER A 257 45.76 16.32 -31.09
N ASN A 258 44.49 16.66 -30.84
CA ASN A 258 43.97 17.12 -29.55
C ASN A 258 43.39 15.95 -28.75
N GLN A 259 43.97 15.68 -27.57
CA GLN A 259 43.53 14.61 -26.68
C GLN A 259 42.07 14.75 -26.24
N LYS A 260 41.58 15.98 -26.00
CA LYS A 260 40.18 16.22 -25.61
C LYS A 260 39.22 15.85 -26.74
N LEU A 261 39.57 16.13 -28.00
CA LEU A 261 38.77 15.71 -29.15
C LEU A 261 38.78 14.20 -29.37
N ASN A 262 39.91 13.53 -29.09
CA ASN A 262 39.94 12.06 -29.09
C ASN A 262 39.02 11.46 -28.04
N GLU A 263 38.94 12.06 -26.85
CA GLU A 263 38.03 11.63 -25.79
C GLU A 263 36.56 11.83 -26.19
N VAL A 264 36.22 13.00 -26.77
CA VAL A 264 34.88 13.29 -27.29
C VAL A 264 34.52 12.31 -28.42
N ASN A 265 35.37 12.14 -29.43
CA ASN A 265 35.15 11.21 -30.53
C ASN A 265 34.99 9.77 -30.04
N ARG A 266 35.77 9.33 -29.05
CA ARG A 266 35.65 7.98 -28.48
C ARG A 266 34.32 7.80 -27.74
N LYS A 267 33.92 8.78 -26.93
CA LYS A 267 32.64 8.77 -26.21
C LYS A 267 31.46 8.77 -27.19
N LEU A 268 31.47 9.68 -28.16
CA LEU A 268 30.43 9.79 -29.18
C LEU A 268 30.35 8.53 -30.06
N ASN A 269 31.48 7.95 -30.47
CA ASN A 269 31.47 6.66 -31.19
C ASN A 269 30.80 5.56 -30.39
N HIS A 270 31.07 5.46 -29.08
CA HIS A 270 30.44 4.45 -28.23
C HIS A 270 28.93 4.70 -28.11
N THR A 271 28.51 5.94 -27.87
CA THR A 271 27.09 6.31 -27.77
C THR A 271 26.36 6.09 -29.10
N VAL A 272 26.96 6.44 -30.23
CA VAL A 272 26.38 6.20 -31.56
C VAL A 272 26.31 4.71 -31.89
N GLU A 273 27.28 3.90 -31.46
CA GLU A 273 27.24 2.44 -31.62
C GLU A 273 26.05 1.83 -30.88
N ASP A 274 25.73 2.33 -29.69
CA ASP A 274 24.63 1.82 -28.86
C ASP A 274 23.25 2.37 -29.28
N TYR A 275 23.19 3.58 -29.85
CA TYR A 275 21.93 4.32 -30.10
C TYR A 275 21.76 4.83 -31.55
N GLU A 276 22.45 4.25 -32.53
CA GLU A 276 22.43 4.65 -33.95
C GLU A 276 21.03 4.99 -34.47
N GLN A 277 20.09 4.06 -34.28
CA GLN A 277 18.73 4.20 -34.83
C GLN A 277 17.91 5.30 -34.13
N VAL A 278 18.26 5.66 -32.90
CA VAL A 278 17.63 6.80 -32.20
C VAL A 278 18.04 8.11 -32.87
N PHE A 279 19.33 8.27 -33.18
CA PHE A 279 19.82 9.47 -33.88
C PHE A 279 19.25 9.59 -35.30
N ILE A 280 19.17 8.48 -36.04
CA ILE A 280 18.55 8.45 -37.37
C ILE A 280 17.08 8.84 -37.29
N TRP A 281 16.33 8.25 -36.35
CA TRP A 281 14.91 8.58 -36.15
C TRP A 281 14.70 10.06 -35.81
N VAL A 282 15.48 10.60 -34.87
CA VAL A 282 15.34 12.00 -34.43
C VAL A 282 15.55 12.97 -35.59
N TYR A 283 16.58 12.74 -36.40
CA TYR A 283 16.89 13.57 -37.56
C TYR A 283 15.86 13.39 -38.70
N GLU A 284 15.60 12.15 -39.15
CA GLU A 284 14.74 11.92 -40.33
C GLU A 284 13.26 12.24 -40.09
N LYS A 285 12.82 12.22 -38.82
CA LYS A 285 11.44 12.55 -38.45
C LYS A 285 11.29 13.96 -37.88
N ASN A 286 12.35 14.75 -37.86
CA ASN A 286 12.37 16.12 -37.31
C ASN A 286 11.77 16.17 -35.90
N ILE A 287 12.20 15.28 -35.01
CA ILE A 287 11.64 15.17 -33.66
C ILE A 287 11.85 16.46 -32.85
N LEU A 288 13.01 17.10 -33.01
CA LEU A 288 13.35 18.37 -32.34
C LEU A 288 12.45 19.55 -32.75
N ASP A 289 11.74 19.45 -33.87
CA ASP A 289 10.81 20.48 -34.35
C ASP A 289 9.36 20.23 -33.86
N MET A 290 9.09 19.10 -33.18
CA MET A 290 7.75 18.75 -32.73
C MET A 290 7.34 19.59 -31.52
N THR A 291 6.12 20.13 -31.56
CA THR A 291 5.64 21.08 -30.55
C THR A 291 4.90 20.42 -29.37
N SER A 292 4.62 19.12 -29.44
CA SER A 292 3.95 18.40 -28.35
C SER A 292 4.52 17.00 -28.11
N ASN A 293 4.56 16.60 -26.84
CA ASN A 293 5.03 15.27 -26.42
C ASN A 293 4.23 14.14 -27.08
N ASP A 294 2.93 14.35 -27.33
CA ASP A 294 2.08 13.37 -28.01
C ASP A 294 2.59 13.08 -29.43
N GLN A 295 3.08 14.10 -30.16
CA GLN A 295 3.65 13.92 -31.50
C GLN A 295 4.94 13.08 -31.44
N ILE A 296 5.80 13.34 -30.47
CA ILE A 296 7.05 12.60 -30.26
C ILE A 296 6.73 11.14 -29.93
N ILE A 297 5.81 10.89 -29.01
CA ILE A 297 5.37 9.54 -28.63
C ILE A 297 4.76 8.80 -29.82
N SER A 298 3.86 9.43 -30.57
CA SER A 298 3.28 8.83 -31.78
C SER A 298 4.35 8.48 -32.81
N SER A 299 5.31 9.37 -33.03
CA SER A 299 6.44 9.11 -33.94
C SER A 299 7.31 7.95 -33.45
N PHE A 300 7.57 7.85 -32.15
CA PHE A 300 8.30 6.72 -31.56
C PHE A 300 7.57 5.39 -31.80
N ILE A 301 6.25 5.34 -31.57
CA ILE A 301 5.45 4.13 -31.76
C ILE A 301 5.46 3.68 -33.23
N GLU A 302 5.28 4.60 -34.16
CA GLU A 302 5.25 4.34 -35.60
C GLU A 302 6.61 3.85 -36.14
N ASN A 303 7.71 4.37 -35.60
CA ASN A 303 9.07 4.06 -36.06
C ASN A 303 9.79 3.02 -35.19
N TYR A 304 9.15 2.50 -34.15
CA TYR A 304 9.68 1.45 -33.28
C TYR A 304 10.34 0.28 -34.03
N PRO A 305 9.76 -0.28 -35.12
CA PRO A 305 10.39 -1.39 -35.83
C PRO A 305 11.78 -1.04 -36.36
N GLN A 306 12.00 0.21 -36.79
CA GLN A 306 13.29 0.70 -37.29
C GLN A 306 14.24 0.97 -36.13
N ILE A 307 13.74 1.63 -35.07
CA ILE A 307 14.51 1.90 -33.85
C ILE A 307 15.05 0.60 -33.23
N ALA A 308 14.25 -0.47 -33.25
CA ALA A 308 14.62 -1.77 -32.72
C ALA A 308 15.46 -2.63 -33.68
N ALA A 309 15.43 -2.38 -35.00
CA ALA A 309 15.98 -3.29 -36.03
C ALA A 309 17.48 -3.56 -35.89
N ASP A 310 18.26 -2.58 -35.43
CA ASP A 310 19.72 -2.68 -35.32
C ASP A 310 20.21 -2.71 -33.87
N THR A 311 19.31 -2.88 -32.90
CA THR A 311 19.70 -3.07 -31.50
C THR A 311 20.14 -4.52 -31.30
N HIS A 312 21.45 -4.74 -31.14
CA HIS A 312 22.03 -6.09 -31.00
C HIS A 312 21.87 -6.68 -29.59
N ASP A 313 21.47 -5.85 -28.63
CA ASP A 313 21.23 -6.24 -27.24
C ASP A 313 19.76 -6.63 -27.01
N GLN A 314 19.52 -7.89 -26.67
CA GLN A 314 18.18 -8.41 -26.40
C GLN A 314 17.48 -7.68 -25.25
N LEU A 315 18.25 -7.23 -24.24
CA LEU A 315 17.70 -6.49 -23.11
C LEU A 315 17.17 -5.12 -23.54
N THR A 316 17.93 -4.40 -24.38
CA THR A 316 17.51 -3.11 -24.92
C THR A 316 16.27 -3.25 -25.82
N VAL A 317 16.19 -4.29 -26.66
CA VAL A 317 14.98 -4.57 -27.45
C VAL A 317 13.77 -4.82 -26.56
N GLU A 318 13.94 -5.56 -25.46
CA GLU A 318 12.86 -5.81 -24.48
C GLU A 318 12.40 -4.51 -23.80
N ILE A 319 13.35 -3.66 -23.39
CA ILE A 319 13.06 -2.34 -22.81
C ILE A 319 12.29 -1.47 -23.81
N LEU A 320 12.75 -1.36 -25.05
CA LEU A 320 12.09 -0.58 -26.10
C LEU A 320 10.68 -1.12 -26.41
N SER A 321 10.52 -2.44 -26.46
CA SER A 321 9.20 -3.07 -26.63
C SER A 321 8.25 -2.71 -25.49
N LYS A 322 8.76 -2.72 -24.24
CA LYS A 322 7.98 -2.33 -23.06
C LYS A 322 7.66 -0.84 -23.07
N MET A 323 8.61 0.01 -23.45
CA MET A 323 8.39 1.45 -23.63
C MET A 323 7.28 1.70 -24.65
N LYS A 324 7.36 1.09 -25.84
CA LYS A 324 6.35 1.19 -26.89
C LYS A 324 4.96 0.81 -26.37
N LEU A 325 4.85 -0.34 -25.69
CA LEU A 325 3.58 -0.79 -25.12
C LEU A 325 3.03 0.26 -24.11
N LYS A 326 3.87 0.74 -23.20
CA LYS A 326 3.44 1.64 -22.13
C LYS A 326 3.08 3.04 -22.63
N THR A 327 3.83 3.59 -23.58
CA THR A 327 3.54 4.90 -24.17
C THR A 327 2.33 4.85 -25.11
N GLN A 328 2.11 3.74 -25.83
CA GLN A 328 0.89 3.55 -26.61
C GLN A 328 -0.34 3.41 -25.69
N LEU A 329 -0.23 2.68 -24.58
CA LEU A 329 -1.30 2.60 -23.57
C LEU A 329 -1.60 3.97 -22.96
N TYR A 330 -0.57 4.78 -22.68
CA TYR A 330 -0.72 6.16 -22.20
C TYR A 330 -1.57 7.01 -23.16
N LEU A 331 -1.26 7.00 -24.47
CA LEU A 331 -2.04 7.77 -25.46
C LEU A 331 -3.48 7.27 -25.56
N ILE A 332 -3.71 5.95 -25.54
CA ILE A 332 -5.05 5.37 -25.56
C ILE A 332 -5.86 5.84 -24.35
N LEU A 333 -5.29 5.73 -23.14
CA LEU A 333 -5.96 6.15 -21.91
C LEU A 333 -6.21 7.66 -21.92
N LYS A 334 -5.21 8.48 -22.27
CA LYS A 334 -5.33 9.94 -22.38
C LYS A 334 -6.48 10.35 -23.30
N ASN A 335 -6.54 9.79 -24.51
CA ASN A 335 -7.61 10.09 -25.45
C ASN A 335 -8.96 9.60 -24.93
N TRP A 336 -9.01 8.39 -24.36
CA TRP A 336 -10.25 7.85 -23.81
C TRP A 336 -10.78 8.69 -22.64
N PHE A 337 -9.92 9.19 -21.74
CA PHE A 337 -10.29 10.08 -20.65
C PHE A 337 -10.84 11.41 -21.15
N MET A 338 -10.19 12.00 -22.16
CA MET A 338 -10.65 13.24 -22.76
C MET A 338 -12.00 13.07 -23.49
N GLU A 339 -12.15 12.01 -24.28
CA GLU A 339 -13.37 11.73 -25.06
C GLU A 339 -14.55 11.33 -24.17
N SER A 340 -14.30 10.56 -23.12
CA SER A 340 -15.36 9.99 -22.27
C SER A 340 -15.76 10.92 -21.13
N TYR A 341 -14.80 11.61 -20.53
CA TYR A 341 -15.01 12.37 -19.28
C TYR A 341 -14.59 13.84 -19.37
N GLN A 342 -14.06 14.30 -20.51
CA GLN A 342 -13.48 15.65 -20.67
C GLN A 342 -12.33 15.93 -19.69
N ILE A 343 -11.64 14.87 -19.25
CA ILE A 343 -10.48 14.97 -18.37
C ILE A 343 -9.22 15.10 -19.22
N GLU A 344 -8.59 16.27 -19.15
CA GLU A 344 -7.29 16.51 -19.78
C GLU A 344 -6.15 16.03 -18.87
N ILE A 345 -5.34 15.09 -19.35
CA ILE A 345 -4.16 14.61 -18.61
C ILE A 345 -2.99 15.54 -18.89
N GLN A 346 -2.59 16.27 -17.86
CA GLN A 346 -1.40 17.13 -17.84
C GLN A 346 -0.31 16.53 -16.94
N SER A 347 0.92 17.04 -17.04
CA SER A 347 2.01 16.67 -16.13
C SER A 347 1.64 17.01 -14.70
N ASP A 348 1.90 16.11 -13.75
CA ASP A 348 1.55 16.20 -12.32
C ASP A 348 0.05 16.16 -11.98
N PHE A 349 -0.83 15.85 -12.94
CA PHE A 349 -2.27 15.72 -12.69
C PHE A 349 -2.62 14.48 -11.85
N ASP A 350 -3.29 14.66 -10.70
CA ASP A 350 -3.87 13.55 -9.93
C ASP A 350 -5.20 13.12 -10.57
N LEU A 351 -5.11 12.20 -11.53
CA LEU A 351 -6.27 11.58 -12.17
C LEU A 351 -7.18 10.86 -11.15
N LEU A 352 -6.61 10.36 -10.06
CA LEU A 352 -7.36 9.67 -9.02
C LEU A 352 -7.86 10.63 -7.94
N ASN A 353 -7.89 11.95 -8.15
CA ASN A 353 -8.56 12.85 -7.21
C ASN A 353 -10.05 12.46 -7.02
N ASP A 354 -10.66 12.96 -5.95
CA ASP A 354 -12.02 12.56 -5.55
C ASP A 354 -13.07 12.77 -6.64
N GLN A 355 -13.03 13.92 -7.31
CA GLN A 355 -14.03 14.28 -8.33
C GLN A 355 -13.91 13.36 -9.55
N ASN A 356 -12.70 13.17 -10.05
CA ASN A 356 -12.45 12.31 -11.20
C ASN A 356 -12.77 10.85 -10.86
N LEU A 357 -12.36 10.37 -9.70
CA LEU A 357 -12.58 8.99 -9.28
C LEU A 357 -14.08 8.68 -9.16
N ALA A 358 -14.85 9.57 -8.55
CA ALA A 358 -16.30 9.42 -8.46
C ALA A 358 -16.96 9.43 -9.85
N LEU A 359 -16.58 10.37 -10.72
CA LEU A 359 -17.09 10.48 -12.10
C LEU A 359 -16.81 9.20 -12.91
N ILE A 360 -15.58 8.71 -12.85
CA ILE A 360 -15.15 7.50 -13.54
C ILE A 360 -15.95 6.30 -13.03
N LEU A 361 -16.06 6.12 -11.71
CA LEU A 361 -16.80 4.98 -11.14
C LEU A 361 -18.29 5.03 -11.47
N ASP A 362 -18.86 6.22 -11.60
CA ASP A 362 -20.27 6.38 -11.95
C ASP A 362 -20.57 5.91 -13.37
N ASP A 363 -19.71 6.24 -14.34
CA ASP A 363 -20.02 6.08 -15.76
C ASP A 363 -19.13 5.06 -16.51
N PHE A 364 -18.17 4.41 -15.85
CA PHE A 364 -17.20 3.50 -16.51
C PHE A 364 -17.82 2.49 -17.46
N SER A 365 -18.92 1.85 -17.06
CA SER A 365 -19.60 0.84 -17.86
C SER A 365 -20.14 1.38 -19.19
N LEU A 366 -20.43 2.68 -19.29
CA LEU A 366 -20.88 3.34 -20.53
C LEU A 366 -19.73 3.51 -21.54
N HIS A 367 -18.50 3.65 -21.05
CA HIS A 367 -17.32 3.99 -21.86
C HIS A 367 -16.34 2.82 -22.03
N LYS A 368 -16.56 1.71 -21.31
CA LYS A 368 -15.72 0.50 -21.32
C LYS A 368 -15.51 -0.07 -22.73
N ASP A 369 -16.57 -0.22 -23.51
CA ASP A 369 -16.48 -0.86 -24.84
C ASP A 369 -15.59 -0.06 -25.81
N GLN A 370 -15.59 1.27 -25.69
CA GLN A 370 -14.71 2.15 -26.46
C GLN A 370 -13.24 1.95 -26.06
N LEU A 371 -12.95 1.84 -24.76
CA LEU A 371 -11.60 1.55 -24.28
C LEU A 371 -11.13 0.17 -24.77
N THR A 372 -11.95 -0.87 -24.58
CA THR A 372 -11.65 -2.25 -25.02
C THR A 372 -11.41 -2.30 -26.53
N LYS A 373 -12.19 -1.58 -27.34
CA LYS A 373 -11.97 -1.48 -28.78
C LYS A 373 -10.62 -0.85 -29.11
N SER A 374 -10.25 0.23 -28.41
CA SER A 374 -8.97 0.93 -28.60
C SER A 374 -7.78 0.05 -28.23
N ILE A 375 -7.87 -0.73 -27.13
CA ILE A 375 -6.85 -1.70 -26.73
C ILE A 375 -6.71 -2.84 -27.76
N ASN A 376 -7.81 -3.34 -28.31
CA ASN A 376 -7.74 -4.39 -29.34
C ASN A 376 -7.02 -3.92 -30.62
N GLN A 377 -7.13 -2.63 -30.96
CA GLN A 377 -6.47 -2.00 -32.11
C GLN A 377 -5.00 -1.65 -31.86
N MET A 378 -4.51 -1.79 -30.63
CA MET A 378 -3.12 -1.54 -30.26
C MET A 378 -2.13 -2.43 -31.03
N ASP A 379 -0.92 -1.94 -31.28
CA ASP A 379 0.14 -2.72 -31.92
C ASP A 379 1.02 -3.42 -30.86
N ALA A 380 0.42 -4.44 -30.25
CA ALA A 380 0.94 -5.24 -29.15
C ALA A 380 0.64 -6.74 -29.36
N LYS A 381 1.31 -7.62 -28.61
CA LYS A 381 1.05 -9.06 -28.69
C LYS A 381 -0.32 -9.38 -28.08
N ASP A 382 -0.99 -10.41 -28.60
CA ASP A 382 -2.35 -10.75 -28.15
C ASP A 382 -2.45 -11.00 -26.64
N PHE A 383 -1.44 -11.67 -26.04
CA PHE A 383 -1.44 -11.91 -24.60
C PHE A 383 -1.32 -10.61 -23.76
N GLU A 384 -0.64 -9.58 -24.29
CA GLU A 384 -0.49 -8.29 -23.60
C GLU A 384 -1.81 -7.54 -23.63
N LYS A 385 -2.50 -7.56 -24.77
CA LYS A 385 -3.85 -7.00 -24.92
C LYS A 385 -4.84 -7.71 -24.00
N GLU A 386 -4.80 -9.04 -23.97
CA GLU A 386 -5.65 -9.85 -23.09
C GLU A 386 -5.42 -9.53 -21.61
N ASP A 387 -4.18 -9.29 -21.18
CA ASP A 387 -3.88 -8.91 -19.79
C ASP A 387 -4.49 -7.55 -19.43
N ILE A 388 -4.35 -6.55 -20.32
CA ILE A 388 -4.95 -5.22 -20.15
C ILE A 388 -6.48 -5.30 -20.16
N ILE A 389 -7.07 -6.11 -21.05
CA ILE A 389 -8.53 -6.30 -21.11
C ILE A 389 -9.04 -6.99 -19.85
N LYS A 390 -8.37 -8.03 -19.33
CA LYS A 390 -8.72 -8.66 -18.05
C LYS A 390 -8.71 -7.66 -16.90
N GLN A 391 -7.76 -6.75 -16.94
CA GLN A 391 -7.65 -5.64 -16.02
C GLN A 391 -8.86 -4.70 -16.12
N ILE A 392 -9.24 -4.27 -17.34
CA ILE A 392 -10.45 -3.46 -17.61
C ILE A 392 -11.72 -4.17 -17.12
N GLU A 393 -11.83 -5.48 -17.34
CA GLU A 393 -12.94 -6.29 -16.85
C GLU A 393 -13.01 -6.30 -15.31
N ARG A 394 -11.87 -6.48 -14.62
CA ARG A 394 -11.82 -6.39 -13.15
C ARG A 394 -12.28 -5.03 -12.63
N PHE A 395 -11.88 -3.94 -13.29
CA PHE A 395 -12.36 -2.61 -12.92
C PHE A 395 -13.87 -2.46 -13.18
N SER A 396 -14.38 -3.04 -14.27
CA SER A 396 -15.82 -3.09 -14.54
C SER A 396 -16.59 -3.84 -13.46
N ASP A 397 -16.09 -4.99 -13.01
CA ASP A 397 -16.73 -5.79 -11.96
C ASP A 397 -16.75 -5.02 -10.63
N PHE A 398 -15.64 -4.38 -10.28
CA PHE A 398 -15.56 -3.50 -9.12
C PHE A 398 -16.55 -2.32 -9.24
N GLN A 399 -16.64 -1.69 -10.41
CA GLN A 399 -17.55 -0.58 -10.65
C GLN A 399 -19.02 -0.98 -10.47
N GLN A 400 -19.41 -2.17 -10.91
CA GLN A 400 -20.76 -2.69 -10.68
C GLN A 400 -21.05 -2.87 -9.19
N GLU A 401 -20.09 -3.40 -8.43
CA GLU A 401 -20.21 -3.51 -6.98
C GLU A 401 -20.25 -2.15 -6.30
N TYR A 402 -19.45 -1.19 -6.78
CA TYR A 402 -19.51 0.20 -6.33
C TYR A 402 -20.90 0.79 -6.53
N ILE A 403 -21.46 0.76 -7.74
CA ILE A 403 -22.79 1.32 -8.03
C ILE A 403 -23.86 0.65 -7.16
N LYS A 404 -23.80 -0.67 -7.02
CA LYS A 404 -24.84 -1.46 -6.35
C LYS A 404 -24.77 -1.38 -4.84
N THR A 405 -23.57 -1.41 -4.27
CA THR A 405 -23.34 -1.66 -2.84
C THR A 405 -22.76 -0.44 -2.14
N TYR A 406 -21.75 0.21 -2.71
CA TYR A 406 -20.98 1.26 -2.03
C TYR A 406 -21.56 2.66 -2.25
N LYS A 407 -21.90 3.02 -3.49
CA LYS A 407 -22.46 4.32 -3.85
C LYS A 407 -23.71 4.69 -3.04
N PRO A 408 -24.71 3.81 -2.82
CA PRO A 408 -25.85 4.15 -1.98
C PRO A 408 -25.45 4.49 -0.53
N LYS A 409 -24.41 3.83 0.01
CA LYS A 409 -23.90 4.11 1.35
C LYS A 409 -23.10 5.40 1.38
N ILE A 410 -22.27 5.66 0.36
CA ILE A 410 -21.49 6.91 0.25
C ILE A 410 -22.44 8.10 0.16
N ASN A 411 -23.51 8.02 -0.62
CA ASN A 411 -24.53 9.09 -0.69
C ASN A 411 -25.20 9.36 0.67
N LEU A 412 -25.33 8.33 1.52
CA LEU A 412 -25.78 8.50 2.90
C LEU A 412 -24.68 9.11 3.77
N TYR A 413 -23.43 8.69 3.57
CA TYR A 413 -22.28 9.29 4.25
C TYR A 413 -22.04 10.73 3.85
N ASP A 414 -22.45 11.21 2.68
CA ASP A 414 -22.38 12.65 2.35
C ASP A 414 -23.26 13.50 3.27
N GLN A 415 -24.26 12.91 3.93
CA GLN A 415 -25.08 13.57 4.96
C GLN A 415 -24.39 13.59 6.35
N ILE A 416 -23.31 12.83 6.51
CA ILE A 416 -22.62 12.62 7.78
C ILE A 416 -21.20 13.20 7.70
N LEU A 417 -20.52 13.05 6.57
CA LEU A 417 -19.11 13.29 6.35
C LEU A 417 -18.94 14.39 5.29
N ASP A 418 -19.41 15.60 5.59
CA ASP A 418 -19.48 16.70 4.61
C ASP A 418 -18.11 17.08 4.03
N ASP A 419 -17.08 17.16 4.87
CA ASP A 419 -15.73 17.62 4.52
C ASP A 419 -14.73 16.48 4.27
N VAL A 420 -15.18 15.22 4.25
CA VAL A 420 -14.29 14.06 4.04
C VAL A 420 -14.18 13.68 2.57
N SER A 421 -12.95 13.38 2.16
CA SER A 421 -12.62 12.94 0.81
C SER A 421 -13.45 11.73 0.35
N PHE A 422 -13.78 11.67 -0.94
CA PHE A 422 -14.48 10.54 -1.55
C PHE A 422 -13.72 9.22 -1.32
N LYS A 423 -12.39 9.25 -1.42
CA LYS A 423 -11.53 8.07 -1.17
C LYS A 423 -11.76 7.49 0.23
N TYR A 424 -11.86 8.34 1.24
CA TYR A 424 -12.13 7.91 2.62
C TYR A 424 -13.55 7.37 2.75
N LYS A 425 -14.55 8.04 2.18
CA LYS A 425 -15.94 7.55 2.15
C LYS A 425 -16.07 6.17 1.52
N LEU A 426 -15.37 5.94 0.40
CA LEU A 426 -15.31 4.65 -0.27
C LEU A 426 -14.63 3.59 0.61
N ALA A 427 -13.52 3.94 1.26
CA ALA A 427 -12.86 3.06 2.21
C ALA A 427 -13.78 2.65 3.37
N PHE A 428 -14.55 3.59 3.93
CA PHE A 428 -15.51 3.28 4.99
C PHE A 428 -16.67 2.43 4.50
N ALA A 429 -17.19 2.68 3.30
CA ALA A 429 -18.22 1.84 2.71
C ALA A 429 -17.75 0.39 2.59
N ILE A 430 -16.50 0.17 2.18
CA ILE A 430 -15.87 -1.16 2.13
C ILE A 430 -15.72 -1.75 3.53
N MET A 431 -15.14 -1.00 4.48
CA MET A 431 -14.93 -1.47 5.85
C MET A 431 -16.24 -1.87 6.54
N LYS A 432 -17.29 -1.06 6.39
CA LYS A 432 -18.63 -1.34 6.92
C LYS A 432 -19.28 -2.54 6.24
N GLU A 433 -19.19 -2.66 4.91
CA GLU A 433 -19.70 -3.82 4.18
C GLU A 433 -19.01 -5.12 4.62
N LYS A 434 -17.70 -5.06 4.86
CA LYS A 434 -16.91 -6.19 5.35
C LYS A 434 -16.96 -6.36 6.88
N LYS A 435 -17.79 -5.57 7.57
CA LYS A 435 -18.02 -5.61 9.03
C LYS A 435 -16.75 -5.43 9.86
N PHE A 436 -15.78 -4.70 9.33
CA PHE A 436 -14.51 -4.44 10.01
C PHE A 436 -14.71 -3.73 11.36
N ASN A 437 -15.65 -2.79 11.44
CA ASN A 437 -15.99 -2.12 12.69
C ASN A 437 -16.46 -3.10 13.77
N GLN A 438 -17.26 -4.11 13.42
CA GLN A 438 -17.73 -5.13 14.37
C GLN A 438 -16.57 -6.01 14.86
N VAL A 439 -15.61 -6.32 13.97
CA VAL A 439 -14.39 -7.04 14.33
C VAL A 439 -13.56 -6.21 15.31
N VAL A 440 -13.30 -4.94 14.98
CA VAL A 440 -12.55 -4.05 15.89
C VAL A 440 -13.28 -3.94 17.24
N ASP A 441 -14.60 -3.75 17.22
CA ASP A 441 -15.38 -3.62 18.44
C ASP A 441 -15.36 -4.86 19.34
N SER A 442 -15.37 -6.07 18.77
CA SER A 442 -15.28 -7.32 19.53
C SER A 442 -13.88 -7.62 20.02
N GLU A 443 -12.86 -7.39 19.17
CA GLU A 443 -11.49 -7.72 19.53
C GLU A 443 -10.87 -6.68 20.47
N MET A 444 -11.29 -5.41 20.43
CA MET A 444 -10.68 -4.35 21.25
C MET A 444 -10.88 -4.58 22.77
N GLU A 445 -11.95 -5.27 23.17
CA GLU A 445 -12.19 -5.65 24.57
C GLU A 445 -11.35 -6.88 25.00
N GLU A 446 -11.00 -7.76 24.05
CA GLU A 446 -10.37 -9.06 24.31
C GLU A 446 -8.87 -9.11 23.94
N ASP A 447 -8.37 -8.14 23.16
CA ASP A 447 -6.99 -8.08 22.68
C ASP A 447 -6.33 -6.75 23.00
N SER A 448 -5.44 -6.78 24.00
CA SER A 448 -4.61 -5.65 24.41
C SER A 448 -3.75 -5.07 23.27
N LEU A 449 -3.41 -5.87 22.26
CA LEU A 449 -2.68 -5.39 21.08
C LEU A 449 -3.54 -4.45 20.24
N MET A 450 -4.79 -4.84 19.97
CA MET A 450 -5.73 -4.03 19.21
C MET A 450 -6.07 -2.74 19.95
N TYR A 451 -6.24 -2.82 21.27
CA TYR A 451 -6.39 -1.65 22.12
C TYR A 451 -5.20 -0.68 21.99
N LEU A 452 -3.96 -1.19 22.11
CA LEU A 452 -2.75 -0.38 21.97
C LEU A 452 -2.60 0.20 20.57
N PHE A 453 -2.96 -0.54 19.52
CA PHE A 453 -2.92 -0.07 18.15
C PHE A 453 -3.90 1.08 17.92
N SER A 454 -5.14 0.97 18.41
CA SER A 454 -6.13 2.04 18.34
C SER A 454 -5.64 3.29 19.09
N LEU A 455 -5.07 3.12 20.29
CA LEU A 455 -4.53 4.23 21.06
C LEU A 455 -3.31 4.90 20.40
N ASP A 456 -2.37 4.11 19.91
CA ASP A 456 -1.18 4.64 19.24
C ASP A 456 -1.52 5.31 17.90
N SER A 457 -2.61 4.89 17.25
CA SER A 457 -3.12 5.58 16.06
C SER A 457 -3.57 7.00 16.38
N LEU A 458 -4.12 7.24 17.57
CA LEU A 458 -4.50 8.58 18.04
C LEU A 458 -3.27 9.44 18.35
N ASP A 459 -2.25 8.86 19.02
CA ASP A 459 -0.94 9.48 19.27
C ASP A 459 -0.20 9.79 17.97
N PHE A 460 -0.35 8.95 16.94
CA PHE A 460 0.22 9.16 15.61
C PHE A 460 -0.38 10.38 14.90
N ILE A 461 -1.68 10.63 15.03
CA ILE A 461 -2.30 11.84 14.46
C ILE A 461 -1.58 13.09 14.98
N ASN A 462 -1.32 13.13 16.30
CA ASN A 462 -0.58 14.22 16.96
C ASN A 462 0.84 14.44 16.38
N TYR A 463 1.50 13.37 15.92
CA TYR A 463 2.82 13.46 15.30
C TYR A 463 2.81 14.33 14.03
N PHE A 464 1.71 14.33 13.27
CA PHE A 464 1.58 15.16 12.06
C PHE A 464 0.91 16.51 12.32
N SER A 465 0.12 16.63 13.39
CA SER A 465 -0.80 17.76 13.60
C SER A 465 -0.29 18.73 14.67
N HIS A 466 0.85 19.37 14.45
CA HIS A 466 1.30 20.39 15.41
C HIS A 466 0.41 21.65 15.42
N GLU A 467 -0.53 21.84 14.47
CA GLU A 467 -1.56 22.91 14.48
C GLU A 467 -2.51 22.81 13.26
N ASP A 468 -3.15 21.65 13.00
CA ASP A 468 -4.14 21.51 11.92
C ASP A 468 -5.46 20.89 12.42
N ASP A 469 -6.36 21.74 12.90
CA ASP A 469 -7.70 21.36 13.40
C ASP A 469 -8.49 20.56 12.35
N GLN A 470 -8.20 20.72 11.06
CA GLN A 470 -8.85 19.99 9.97
C GLN A 470 -8.57 18.49 10.01
N ILE A 471 -7.34 18.08 10.35
CA ILE A 471 -6.97 16.66 10.43
C ILE A 471 -7.74 15.98 11.57
N TYR A 472 -7.84 16.66 12.71
CA TYR A 472 -8.61 16.18 13.86
C TYR A 472 -10.11 16.15 13.57
N TYR A 473 -10.61 17.17 12.85
CA TYR A 473 -11.99 17.24 12.41
C TYR A 473 -12.35 16.06 11.51
N GLU A 474 -11.59 15.84 10.44
CA GLU A 474 -11.76 14.70 9.53
C GLU A 474 -11.67 13.38 10.30
N ALA A 475 -10.62 13.17 11.11
CA ALA A 475 -10.46 11.94 11.91
C ALA A 475 -11.64 11.69 12.85
N GLY A 476 -12.20 12.74 13.47
CA GLY A 476 -13.37 12.65 14.33
C GLY A 476 -14.63 12.27 13.55
N GLN A 477 -14.86 12.89 12.38
CA GLN A 477 -15.97 12.51 11.51
C GLN A 477 -15.88 11.04 11.08
N VAL A 478 -14.68 10.60 10.68
CA VAL A 478 -14.37 9.22 10.32
C VAL A 478 -14.71 8.26 11.46
N TYR A 479 -14.29 8.57 12.68
CA TYR A 479 -14.57 7.76 13.86
C TYR A 479 -16.08 7.62 14.09
N VAL A 480 -16.81 8.74 14.04
CA VAL A 480 -18.27 8.77 14.20
C VAL A 480 -18.96 7.91 13.15
N ALA A 481 -18.63 8.06 11.87
CA ALA A 481 -19.24 7.29 10.79
C ALA A 481 -18.90 5.79 10.87
N LEU A 482 -17.67 5.43 11.25
CA LEU A 482 -17.23 4.03 11.26
C LEU A 482 -17.74 3.25 12.48
N PHE A 483 -17.84 3.88 13.65
CA PHE A 483 -18.14 3.18 14.91
C PHE A 483 -19.47 3.54 15.55
N LEU A 484 -19.97 4.77 15.38
CA LEU A 484 -21.18 5.23 16.04
C LEU A 484 -22.42 5.18 15.15
N ILE A 485 -22.24 5.31 13.82
CA ILE A 485 -23.34 5.29 12.87
C ILE A 485 -23.40 3.95 12.14
N ASP A 486 -24.57 3.32 12.10
CA ASP A 486 -24.82 2.16 11.26
C ASP A 486 -25.94 2.45 10.25
N ILE A 487 -25.83 1.88 9.06
CA ILE A 487 -26.88 1.96 8.04
C ILE A 487 -27.67 0.66 8.07
N LYS A 488 -28.97 0.76 8.40
CA LYS A 488 -29.89 -0.38 8.44
C LYS A 488 -30.10 -0.96 7.03
N PRO A 489 -30.56 -2.22 6.91
CA PRO A 489 -30.79 -2.86 5.61
C PRO A 489 -31.78 -2.11 4.69
N ASP A 490 -32.66 -1.30 5.26
CA ASP A 490 -33.61 -0.43 4.56
C ASP A 490 -33.03 0.95 4.20
N GLN A 491 -31.71 1.12 4.31
CA GLN A 491 -30.98 2.36 4.02
C GLN A 491 -31.28 3.52 4.97
N GLN A 492 -31.91 3.25 6.12
CA GLN A 492 -32.06 4.24 7.18
C GLN A 492 -30.79 4.33 8.02
N ILE A 493 -30.34 5.55 8.31
CA ILE A 493 -29.23 5.79 9.22
C ILE A 493 -29.73 5.58 10.66
N GLU A 494 -29.04 4.75 11.43
CA GLU A 494 -29.30 4.58 12.86
C GLU A 494 -28.84 5.85 13.60
N LYS A 495 -29.74 6.42 14.41
CA LYS A 495 -29.42 7.58 15.24
C LYS A 495 -28.35 7.23 16.27
N ILE A 496 -27.42 8.14 16.47
CA ILE A 496 -26.44 8.06 17.55
C ILE A 496 -27.16 8.34 18.86
N THR A 497 -27.05 7.40 19.80
CA THR A 497 -27.56 7.54 21.16
C THR A 497 -26.43 7.83 22.14
N TYR A 498 -26.76 8.46 23.26
CA TYR A 498 -25.79 8.72 24.33
C TYR A 498 -25.14 7.42 24.83
N ASP A 499 -25.92 6.37 25.04
CA ASP A 499 -25.42 5.07 25.48
C ASP A 499 -24.41 4.45 24.51
N LYS A 500 -24.64 4.57 23.19
CA LYS A 500 -23.70 4.06 22.17
C LYS A 500 -22.39 4.85 22.19
N MET A 501 -22.47 6.17 22.31
CA MET A 501 -21.29 7.05 22.38
C MET A 501 -20.47 6.78 23.64
N ILE A 502 -21.10 6.74 24.81
CA ILE A 502 -20.42 6.47 26.09
C ILE A 502 -19.78 5.11 26.08
N LYS A 503 -20.52 4.07 25.69
CA LYS A 503 -19.98 2.72 25.64
C LYS A 503 -18.73 2.65 24.76
N SER A 504 -18.71 3.37 23.64
CA SER A 504 -17.54 3.42 22.75
C SER A 504 -16.34 4.13 23.38
N LEU A 505 -16.57 5.27 24.04
CA LEU A 505 -15.51 6.04 24.73
C LEU A 505 -14.98 5.30 25.97
N GLU A 506 -15.84 4.61 26.71
CA GLU A 506 -15.46 3.81 27.89
C GLU A 506 -14.48 2.70 27.52
N LYS A 507 -14.51 2.15 26.29
CA LYS A 507 -13.54 1.15 25.85
C LYS A 507 -12.11 1.67 25.97
N PHE A 508 -11.86 2.96 25.74
CA PHE A 508 -10.54 3.56 25.90
C PHE A 508 -10.13 3.76 27.35
N THR A 509 -11.08 3.80 28.29
CA THR A 509 -10.83 4.04 29.71
C THR A 509 -10.45 2.78 30.50
N VAL A 510 -10.50 1.60 29.88
CA VAL A 510 -10.22 0.30 30.54
C VAL A 510 -8.80 0.22 31.12
N ASN A 511 -7.83 0.94 30.55
CA ASN A 511 -6.48 1.07 31.09
C ASN A 511 -6.18 2.53 31.48
N ASP A 512 -6.37 2.84 32.77
CA ASP A 512 -6.23 4.20 33.33
C ASP A 512 -4.92 4.92 32.97
N ASP A 513 -3.78 4.23 32.94
CA ASP A 513 -2.48 4.86 32.71
C ASP A 513 -2.24 5.16 31.23
N LEU A 514 -2.68 4.27 30.34
CA LEU A 514 -2.65 4.51 28.90
C LEU A 514 -3.68 5.56 28.49
N PHE A 515 -4.90 5.48 29.05
CA PHE A 515 -5.95 6.46 28.83
C PHE A 515 -5.51 7.86 29.25
N LYS A 516 -4.89 8.04 30.44
CA LYS A 516 -4.35 9.35 30.85
C LYS A 516 -3.37 9.94 29.86
N ARG A 517 -2.61 9.09 29.15
CA ARG A 517 -1.63 9.53 28.16
C ARG A 517 -2.28 9.97 26.85
N THR A 518 -3.29 9.25 26.38
CA THR A 518 -3.98 9.53 25.10
C THR A 518 -5.20 10.43 25.24
N LYS A 519 -5.61 10.71 26.48
CA LYS A 519 -6.70 11.62 26.80
C LYS A 519 -6.54 12.99 26.11
N PRO A 520 -5.34 13.62 26.05
CA PRO A 520 -5.15 14.86 25.29
C PRO A 520 -5.53 14.71 23.82
N GLU A 521 -5.05 13.68 23.13
CA GLU A 521 -5.31 13.45 21.70
C GLU A 521 -6.78 13.14 21.41
N ILE A 522 -7.41 12.31 22.26
CA ILE A 522 -8.86 12.09 22.22
C ILE A 522 -9.59 13.43 22.38
N ASN A 523 -9.10 14.31 23.25
CA ASN A 523 -9.70 15.62 23.46
C ASN A 523 -9.41 16.61 22.33
N GLU A 524 -8.32 16.51 21.57
CA GLU A 524 -8.14 17.31 20.35
C GLU A 524 -9.15 16.89 19.28
N ILE A 525 -9.36 15.59 19.09
CA ILE A 525 -10.41 15.09 18.19
C ILE A 525 -11.79 15.57 18.64
N ILE A 526 -12.13 15.40 19.92
CA ILE A 526 -13.43 15.84 20.44
C ILE A 526 -13.57 17.37 20.33
N LYS A 527 -12.50 18.13 20.60
CA LYS A 527 -12.50 19.58 20.46
C LYS A 527 -12.82 19.99 19.03
N ALA A 528 -12.18 19.38 18.03
CA ALA A 528 -12.46 19.64 16.62
C ALA A 528 -13.94 19.42 16.28
N LEU A 529 -14.60 18.40 16.87
CA LEU A 529 -16.03 18.16 16.67
C LEU A 529 -16.95 19.14 17.43
N LEU A 530 -16.45 19.84 18.45
CA LEU A 530 -17.20 20.79 19.29
C LEU A 530 -17.00 22.26 18.87
N ILE A 531 -15.93 22.59 18.16
CA ILE A 531 -15.74 23.96 17.63
C ILE A 531 -16.59 24.16 16.37
N ASN A 532 -16.87 25.42 16.04
CA ASN A 532 -17.67 25.73 14.87
C ASN A 532 -16.84 25.56 13.59
N HIS A 533 -17.36 24.76 12.66
CA HIS A 533 -16.96 24.68 11.27
C HIS A 533 -18.13 25.19 10.43
N ASN A 534 -17.95 26.29 9.68
CA ASN A 534 -19.02 26.91 8.90
C ASN A 534 -20.28 27.27 9.72
N ASP A 535 -20.11 28.08 10.77
CA ASP A 535 -21.15 28.64 11.66
C ASP A 535 -21.83 27.69 12.66
N GLN A 536 -21.56 26.38 12.61
CA GLN A 536 -22.05 25.39 13.58
C GLN A 536 -20.98 24.35 13.94
N SER A 537 -21.07 23.71 15.09
CA SER A 537 -20.24 22.55 15.42
C SER A 537 -20.73 21.27 14.73
N TYR A 538 -19.88 20.26 14.61
CA TYR A 538 -20.28 18.99 13.99
C TYR A 538 -21.38 18.26 14.79
N ILE A 539 -21.35 18.35 16.13
CA ILE A 539 -22.41 17.76 16.95
C ILE A 539 -23.75 18.50 16.73
N GLU A 540 -23.75 19.82 16.59
CA GLU A 540 -24.96 20.58 16.21
C GLU A 540 -25.47 20.13 14.84
N PHE A 541 -24.58 20.04 13.85
CA PHE A 541 -24.92 19.54 12.50
C PHE A 541 -25.59 18.16 12.55
N LEU A 542 -25.07 17.23 13.35
CA LEU A 542 -25.65 15.89 13.49
C LEU A 542 -27.04 15.91 14.15
N ILE A 543 -27.30 16.83 15.08
CA ILE A 543 -28.62 16.98 15.71
C ILE A 543 -29.61 17.59 14.73
N GLU A 544 -29.24 18.67 14.05
CA GLU A 544 -30.08 19.33 13.04
C GLU A 544 -30.42 18.40 11.87
N SER A 545 -29.52 17.47 11.54
CA SER A 545 -29.70 16.46 10.50
C SER A 545 -30.51 15.22 10.95
N ASP A 546 -31.06 15.23 12.17
CA ASP A 546 -31.80 14.10 12.78
C ASP A 546 -30.98 12.80 12.89
N LEU A 547 -29.64 12.91 12.98
CA LEU A 547 -28.70 11.80 13.08
C LEU A 547 -28.33 11.45 14.53
N CYS A 548 -28.72 12.28 15.49
CA CYS A 548 -28.53 12.09 16.93
C CYS A 548 -29.87 12.20 17.69
N GLU A 549 -29.91 11.68 18.92
CA GLU A 549 -30.99 12.00 19.85
C GLU A 549 -31.02 13.51 20.16
N GLU A 550 -32.20 14.13 20.16
CA GLU A 550 -32.36 15.58 20.37
C GLU A 550 -31.79 16.06 21.72
N ASP A 551 -31.81 15.21 22.74
CA ASP A 551 -31.30 15.50 24.07
C ASP A 551 -29.87 14.99 24.32
N LEU A 552 -29.18 14.49 23.28
CA LEU A 552 -27.82 13.92 23.38
C LEU A 552 -26.86 14.88 24.10
N ILE A 553 -26.82 16.14 23.69
CA ILE A 553 -25.94 17.15 24.29
C ILE A 553 -26.30 17.39 25.76
N ASN A 554 -27.60 17.44 26.08
CA ASN A 554 -28.01 17.63 27.47
C ASN A 554 -27.59 16.44 28.35
N GLN A 555 -27.78 15.22 27.86
CA GLN A 555 -27.32 14.00 28.54
C GLN A 555 -25.79 14.00 28.71
N MET A 556 -25.02 14.40 27.69
CA MET A 556 -23.56 14.52 27.77
C MET A 556 -23.11 15.57 28.80
N VAL A 557 -23.83 16.69 28.93
CA VAL A 557 -23.51 17.73 29.93
C VAL A 557 -23.80 17.25 31.36
N GLU A 558 -24.88 16.51 31.56
CA GLU A 558 -25.30 15.99 32.87
C GLU A 558 -24.49 14.74 33.31
N SER A 559 -23.86 14.06 32.36
CA SER A 559 -23.05 12.86 32.56
C SER A 559 -21.83 13.07 33.45
N LYS A 560 -21.64 12.18 34.43
CA LYS A 560 -20.42 12.17 35.27
C LYS A 560 -19.26 11.54 34.51
N GLU A 561 -19.55 10.54 33.70
CA GLU A 561 -18.63 9.79 32.85
C GLU A 561 -18.00 10.74 31.82
N MET A 562 -18.82 11.51 31.10
CA MET A 562 -18.34 12.49 30.12
C MET A 562 -17.48 13.58 30.75
N LYS A 563 -17.87 14.05 31.94
CA LYS A 563 -17.06 15.01 32.71
C LYS A 563 -15.69 14.45 33.12
N SER A 564 -15.56 13.13 33.27
CA SER A 564 -14.29 12.48 33.56
C SER A 564 -13.42 12.28 32.31
N ILE A 565 -14.04 12.13 31.15
CA ILE A 565 -13.39 11.91 29.85
C ILE A 565 -12.94 13.23 29.19
N LEU A 566 -13.72 14.30 29.31
CA LEU A 566 -13.38 15.58 28.70
C LEU A 566 -12.35 16.39 29.52
N THR A 567 -11.62 17.27 28.84
CA THR A 567 -10.90 18.37 29.48
C THR A 567 -11.89 19.43 29.96
N GLY A 568 -11.44 20.30 30.89
CA GLY A 568 -12.27 21.40 31.36
C GLY A 568 -12.68 22.36 30.24
N GLU A 569 -11.80 22.58 29.26
CA GLU A 569 -12.04 23.40 28.07
C GLU A 569 -13.13 22.79 27.19
N ASN A 570 -13.00 21.52 26.80
CA ASN A 570 -13.99 20.85 25.95
C ASN A 570 -15.35 20.72 26.62
N TYR A 571 -15.37 20.50 27.94
CA TYR A 571 -16.62 20.47 28.70
C TYR A 571 -17.30 21.85 28.76
N ILE A 572 -16.54 22.95 28.72
CA ILE A 572 -17.10 24.30 28.60
C ILE A 572 -17.66 24.51 27.18
N LEU A 573 -16.96 24.07 26.13
CA LEU A 573 -17.47 24.13 24.75
C LEU A 573 -18.81 23.40 24.64
N LEU A 574 -18.88 22.15 25.10
CA LEU A 574 -20.10 21.35 25.14
C LEU A 574 -21.25 22.06 25.88
N LYS A 575 -20.96 22.71 27.00
CA LYS A 575 -21.96 23.50 27.75
C LYS A 575 -22.44 24.73 26.99
N ASN A 576 -21.56 25.42 26.30
CA ASN A 576 -21.91 26.60 25.50
C ASN A 576 -22.84 26.20 24.36
N ILE A 577 -22.57 25.06 23.70
CA ILE A 577 -23.46 24.49 22.68
C ILE A 577 -24.84 24.17 23.30
N ASN A 578 -24.89 23.48 24.44
CA ASN A 578 -26.17 23.18 25.11
C ASN A 578 -26.97 24.45 25.43
N GLN A 579 -26.31 25.50 25.91
CA GLN A 579 -26.95 26.79 26.21
C GLN A 579 -27.50 27.48 24.95
N LYS A 580 -26.74 27.44 23.85
CA LYS A 580 -27.16 27.99 22.56
C LYS A 580 -28.43 27.28 22.06
N ILE A 581 -28.42 25.94 22.00
CA ILE A 581 -29.57 25.13 21.57
C ILE A 581 -30.80 25.40 22.47
N GLN A 582 -30.63 25.46 23.79
CA GLN A 582 -31.73 25.77 24.71
C GLN A 582 -32.29 27.19 24.51
N SER A 583 -31.45 28.16 24.14
CA SER A 583 -31.88 29.54 23.88
C SER A 583 -32.63 29.72 22.56
N GLU A 584 -32.40 28.85 21.58
CA GLU A 584 -33.10 28.84 20.29
C GLU A 584 -34.48 28.14 20.38
N LEU A 585 -34.66 27.27 21.37
CA LEU A 585 -35.91 26.57 21.66
C LEU A 585 -36.88 27.34 22.59
N SER A 586 -36.39 28.38 23.28
CA SER A 586 -37.14 29.23 24.22
C SER A 586 -37.66 30.51 23.59
#